data_AF-A0A8J4H0P3-F1
#
_entry.id   AF-A0A8J4H0P3-F1
#
_cell.length_a   1.000
_cell.length_b   1.000
_cell.length_c   1.000
_cell.angle_alpha   90.00
_cell.angle_beta   90.00
_cell.angle_gamma   90.00
#
_symmetry.space_group_name_H-M   'P 1'
#
loop_
_entity.id
_entity.type
_entity.pdbx_description
1 polymer ?
#
loop_
_entity_poly.entity_id
_entity_poly.type
_entity_poly.pdbx_seq_one_letter_code
_entity_poly.pdbx_strand_id
1 'polypeptide(L)'
;MAAVEVIPSKADDMETDAPLLVPDVSTSTTADEDLYTTLKNLQRQLEFLEIQEEYIKEEQKNLKRELLRAQEEVKRIQSVPLVIGQFLEMVDANSGIVGSTTGSNYYVRILSTLNRELLKPSASVALHRHSNALVDILPPEADSSISLLGEHERPDVTYQ
;
A
#
# COMPACT_ATOMS: atom_id res chain seq x y z
N MET A 1 9.35 -3.47 10.86
CA MET A 1 9.18 -4.82 10.27
C MET A 1 8.77 -5.75 11.39
N ALA A 2 7.47 -5.98 11.54
CA ALA A 2 6.92 -6.96 12.48
C ALA A 2 6.70 -8.28 11.71
N ALA A 3 7.14 -9.39 12.29
CA ALA A 3 7.09 -10.70 11.68
C ALA A 3 5.65 -11.23 11.64
N VAL A 4 5.23 -11.71 10.47
CA VAL A 4 4.00 -12.49 10.26
C VAL A 4 4.42 -13.95 10.30
N GLU A 5 3.96 -14.68 11.31
CA GLU A 5 4.23 -16.11 11.45
C GLU A 5 3.23 -16.91 10.62
N VAL A 6 3.77 -17.77 9.75
CA VAL A 6 3.07 -18.59 8.76
C VAL A 6 2.73 -19.94 9.38
N ILE A 7 1.47 -20.36 9.27
CA ILE A 7 0.99 -21.70 9.69
C ILE A 7 1.35 -22.71 8.59
N PRO A 8 1.96 -23.89 8.90
CA PRO A 8 2.16 -24.92 7.89
C PRO A 8 0.94 -25.87 7.82
N SER A 9 0.48 -26.11 6.60
CA SER A 9 -0.46 -27.17 6.24
C SER A 9 0.25 -28.51 6.20
N LYS A 10 -0.34 -29.54 6.80
CA LYS A 10 0.07 -30.93 6.58
C LYS A 10 -1.17 -31.82 6.49
N ALA A 11 -1.54 -32.11 5.25
CA ALA A 11 -2.29 -33.29 4.89
C ALA A 11 -1.26 -34.35 4.50
N ASP A 12 -1.37 -35.54 5.07
CA ASP A 12 -0.98 -36.81 4.45
C ASP A 12 -1.63 -37.94 5.26
N ASP A 13 -2.28 -38.83 4.52
CA ASP A 13 -3.12 -39.93 4.96
C ASP A 13 -2.34 -40.98 5.77
N MET A 14 -3.01 -41.56 6.77
CA MET A 14 -2.63 -42.87 7.29
C MET A 14 -3.89 -43.68 7.61
N GLU A 15 -4.29 -44.51 6.65
CA GLU A 15 -5.21 -45.63 6.86
C GLU A 15 -4.57 -46.60 7.87
N THR A 16 -5.25 -46.82 8.99
CA THR A 16 -5.11 -48.06 9.76
C THR A 16 -6.50 -48.57 10.11
N ASP A 17 -6.85 -49.64 9.41
CA ASP A 17 -8.02 -50.49 9.59
C ASP A 17 -8.00 -51.12 11.00
N ALA A 18 -9.00 -50.81 11.81
CA ALA A 18 -9.26 -51.47 13.10
C ALA A 18 -10.78 -51.63 13.27
N PRO A 19 -11.26 -52.79 13.75
CA PRO A 19 -12.66 -53.16 13.61
C PRO A 19 -13.56 -52.28 14.47
N LEU A 20 -14.70 -51.92 13.88
CA LEU A 20 -15.81 -51.21 14.52
C LEU A 20 -16.26 -51.95 15.78
N LEU A 21 -15.82 -51.47 16.95
CA LEU A 21 -16.47 -51.75 18.22
C LEU A 21 -17.78 -50.96 18.24
N VAL A 22 -18.88 -51.66 17.96
CA VAL A 22 -20.24 -51.21 18.28
C VAL A 22 -20.27 -50.75 19.74
N PRO A 23 -20.69 -49.51 20.04
CA PRO A 23 -20.77 -49.06 21.43
C PRO A 23 -21.96 -49.75 22.08
N ASP A 24 -21.67 -50.57 23.09
CA ASP A 24 -22.66 -51.12 23.99
C ASP A 24 -23.45 -49.99 24.69
N VAL A 25 -24.75 -50.23 24.78
CA VAL A 25 -25.85 -49.33 25.13
C VAL A 25 -25.88 -49.01 26.64
N SER A 26 -24.83 -48.40 27.22
CA SER A 26 -24.87 -48.07 28.66
C SER A 26 -24.11 -46.83 29.16
N THR A 27 -23.92 -45.79 28.34
CA THR A 27 -23.35 -44.50 28.81
C THR A 27 -24.08 -43.28 28.24
N SER A 28 -25.41 -43.23 28.32
CA SER A 28 -26.24 -42.18 27.71
C SER A 28 -26.64 -41.05 28.66
N THR A 29 -25.97 -40.87 29.81
CA THR A 29 -26.29 -39.78 30.76
C THR A 29 -25.12 -38.84 31.06
N THR A 30 -23.88 -39.24 30.76
CA THR A 30 -22.68 -38.40 30.99
C THR A 30 -22.21 -37.69 29.72
N ALA A 31 -22.37 -38.30 28.55
CA ALA A 31 -21.94 -37.70 27.26
C ALA A 31 -22.79 -36.49 26.84
N ASP A 32 -24.07 -36.45 27.24
CA ASP A 32 -24.98 -35.34 26.93
C ASP A 32 -24.68 -34.08 27.77
N GLU A 33 -24.14 -34.26 28.98
CA GLU A 33 -23.69 -33.14 29.82
C GLU A 33 -22.42 -32.48 29.23
N ASP A 34 -21.51 -33.26 28.68
CA ASP A 34 -20.32 -32.77 27.96
C ASP A 34 -20.70 -32.10 26.62
N LEU A 35 -21.72 -32.60 25.92
CA LEU A 35 -22.20 -31.99 24.67
C LEU A 35 -22.93 -30.65 24.92
N TYR A 36 -23.69 -30.56 26.02
CA TYR A 36 -24.36 -29.32 26.39
C TYR A 36 -23.36 -28.22 26.84
N THR A 37 -22.32 -28.59 27.59
CA THR A 37 -21.28 -27.64 28.00
C THR A 37 -20.43 -27.15 26.82
N THR A 38 -20.10 -28.04 25.87
CA THR A 38 -19.41 -27.65 24.62
C THR A 38 -20.25 -26.72 23.75
N LEU A 39 -21.56 -26.97 23.61
CA LEU A 39 -22.49 -26.05 22.94
C LEU A 39 -22.44 -24.65 23.61
N LYS A 40 -22.57 -24.60 24.93
CA LYS A 40 -22.57 -23.34 25.68
C LYS A 40 -21.26 -22.57 25.53
N ASN A 41 -20.12 -23.28 25.48
CA ASN A 41 -18.81 -22.68 25.25
C ASN A 41 -18.67 -22.14 23.83
N LEU A 42 -19.13 -22.88 22.82
CA LEU A 42 -19.14 -22.42 21.43
C LEU A 42 -20.03 -21.19 21.23
N GLN A 43 -21.20 -21.15 21.88
CA GLN A 43 -22.07 -19.96 21.88
C GLN A 43 -21.37 -18.73 22.44
N ARG A 44 -20.71 -18.86 23.61
CA ARG A 44 -19.94 -17.76 24.21
C ARG A 44 -18.77 -17.34 23.32
N GLN A 45 -18.11 -18.27 22.66
CA GLN A 45 -17.03 -17.98 21.71
C GLN A 45 -17.56 -17.23 20.48
N LEU A 46 -18.74 -17.60 19.97
CA LEU A 46 -19.41 -16.89 18.88
C LEU A 46 -19.72 -15.45 19.27
N GLU A 47 -20.37 -15.23 20.40
CA GLU A 47 -20.69 -13.89 20.91
C GLU A 47 -19.41 -13.04 21.09
N PHE A 48 -18.33 -13.65 21.60
CA PHE A 48 -17.05 -12.96 21.76
C PHE A 48 -16.42 -12.58 20.41
N LEU A 49 -16.45 -13.48 19.43
CA LEU A 49 -15.94 -13.21 18.09
C LEU A 49 -16.75 -12.14 17.36
N GLU A 50 -18.08 -12.11 17.54
CA GLU A 50 -18.94 -11.07 16.97
C GLU A 50 -18.57 -9.67 17.48
N ILE A 51 -18.34 -9.54 18.80
CA ILE A 51 -17.89 -8.28 19.40
C ILE A 51 -16.50 -7.89 18.88
N GLN A 52 -15.57 -8.84 18.76
CA GLN A 52 -14.25 -8.56 18.18
C GLN A 52 -14.34 -8.10 16.73
N GLU A 53 -15.21 -8.73 15.94
CA GLU A 53 -15.42 -8.35 14.54
C GLU A 53 -15.97 -6.93 14.44
N GLU A 54 -16.95 -6.56 15.27
CA GLU A 54 -17.49 -5.21 15.33
C GLU A 54 -16.41 -4.19 15.73
N TYR A 55 -15.62 -4.49 16.77
CA TYR A 55 -14.51 -3.64 17.19
C TYR A 55 -13.49 -3.39 16.07
N ILE A 56 -13.06 -4.46 15.38
CA ILE A 56 -12.12 -4.35 14.25
C ILE A 56 -12.74 -3.54 13.10
N LYS A 57 -14.04 -3.74 12.80
CA LYS A 57 -14.75 -2.96 11.78
C LYS A 57 -14.78 -1.47 12.12
N GLU A 58 -15.05 -1.13 13.38
CA GLU A 58 -15.04 0.25 13.86
C GLU A 58 -13.63 0.87 13.79
N GLU A 59 -12.61 0.15 14.23
CA GLU A 59 -11.21 0.60 14.16
C GLU A 59 -10.79 0.83 12.71
N GLN A 60 -11.07 -0.11 11.80
CA GLN A 60 -10.83 0.05 10.37
C GLN A 60 -11.53 1.28 9.80
N LYS A 61 -12.78 1.54 10.21
CA LYS A 61 -13.52 2.72 9.77
C LYS A 61 -12.90 4.00 10.31
N ASN A 62 -12.41 4.00 11.55
CA ASN A 62 -11.73 5.14 12.15
C ASN A 62 -10.41 5.44 11.42
N LEU A 63 -9.58 4.43 11.20
CA LEU A 63 -8.31 4.55 10.46
C LEU A 63 -8.54 5.05 9.04
N LYS A 64 -9.57 4.55 8.33
CA LYS A 64 -9.92 5.03 6.99
C LYS A 64 -10.30 6.51 6.97
N ARG A 65 -11.02 7.00 7.99
CA ARG A 65 -11.37 8.42 8.11
C ARG A 65 -10.14 9.28 8.39
N GLU A 66 -9.27 8.83 9.27
CA GLU A 66 -8.02 9.53 9.59
C GLU A 66 -7.09 9.61 8.37
N LEU A 67 -6.97 8.51 7.62
CA LEU A 67 -6.24 8.45 6.36
C LEU A 67 -6.80 9.48 5.37
N LEU A 68 -8.12 9.52 5.19
CA LEU A 68 -8.75 10.47 4.25
C LEU A 68 -8.47 11.92 4.66
N ARG A 69 -8.57 12.23 5.96
CA ARG A 69 -8.22 13.55 6.49
C ARG A 69 -6.74 13.90 6.24
N ALA A 70 -5.83 12.99 6.51
CA ALA A 70 -4.40 13.19 6.26
C ALA A 70 -4.12 13.40 4.75
N GLN A 71 -4.78 12.65 3.87
CA GLN A 71 -4.68 12.82 2.42
C GLN A 71 -5.20 14.19 1.96
N GLU A 72 -6.29 14.70 2.55
CA GLU A 72 -6.79 16.05 2.25
C GLU A 72 -5.79 17.13 2.67
N GLU A 73 -5.11 16.97 3.80
CA GLU A 73 -4.06 17.86 4.24
C GLU A 73 -2.86 17.85 3.28
N VAL A 74 -2.43 16.67 2.81
CA VAL A 74 -1.36 16.54 1.80
C VAL A 74 -1.75 17.20 0.47
N LYS A 75 -2.97 16.96 -0.03
CA LYS A 75 -3.47 17.58 -1.27
C LYS A 75 -3.50 19.11 -1.17
N ARG A 76 -3.85 19.64 -0.01
CA ARG A 76 -3.82 21.09 0.24
C ARG A 76 -2.41 21.64 0.06
N ILE A 77 -1.40 20.97 0.60
CA ILE A 77 0.02 21.36 0.45
C ILE A 77 0.45 21.31 -1.03
N GLN A 78 -0.02 20.32 -1.80
CA GLN A 78 0.27 20.20 -3.23
C GLN A 78 -0.36 21.31 -4.08
N SER A 79 -1.50 21.87 -3.67
CA SER A 79 -2.23 22.90 -4.43
C SER A 79 -1.73 24.34 -4.26
N VAL A 80 -0.85 24.61 -3.28
CA VAL A 80 -0.23 25.93 -3.05
C VAL A 80 0.77 26.21 -4.17
N PRO A 81 1.02 27.48 -4.60
CA PRO A 81 1.93 27.80 -5.70
C PRO A 81 3.25 27.03 -5.67
N LEU A 82 3.42 26.20 -6.70
CA LEU A 82 4.60 25.37 -6.93
C LEU A 82 5.57 26.10 -7.86
N VAL A 83 6.87 25.90 -7.61
CA VAL A 83 7.97 26.33 -8.45
C VAL A 83 8.54 25.10 -9.15
N ILE A 84 8.80 25.20 -10.44
CA ILE A 84 9.37 24.10 -11.22
C ILE A 84 10.90 24.12 -11.04
N GLY A 85 11.48 22.93 -10.87
CA GLY A 85 12.92 22.70 -10.84
C GLY A 85 13.30 21.40 -11.54
N GLN A 86 14.60 21.17 -11.67
CA GLN A 86 15.17 19.94 -12.21
C GLN A 86 15.87 19.16 -11.12
N PHE A 87 15.54 17.88 -10.99
CA PHE A 87 16.22 17.00 -10.05
C PHE A 87 17.62 16.67 -10.55
N LEU A 88 18.66 16.88 -9.75
CA LEU A 88 20.04 16.58 -10.16
C LEU A 88 20.48 15.22 -9.63
N GLU A 89 20.56 15.07 -8.31
CA GLU A 89 21.11 13.87 -7.68
C GLU A 89 20.49 13.59 -6.30
N MET A 90 20.36 12.31 -5.96
CA MET A 90 20.00 11.85 -4.62
C MET A 90 21.26 11.80 -3.76
N VAL A 91 21.29 12.54 -2.65
CA VAL A 91 22.43 12.52 -1.71
C VAL A 91 22.21 11.47 -0.63
N ASP A 92 21.00 11.43 -0.07
CA ASP A 92 20.60 10.51 0.99
C ASP A 92 19.30 9.79 0.62
N ALA A 93 18.88 8.81 1.43
CA ALA A 93 17.56 8.18 1.30
C ALA A 93 16.38 9.15 1.34
N ASN A 94 16.61 10.36 1.84
CA ASN A 94 15.59 11.32 2.24
C ASN A 94 15.84 12.74 1.70
N SER A 95 17.00 12.96 1.08
CA SER A 95 17.46 14.27 0.67
C SER A 95 18.09 14.20 -0.72
N GLY A 96 17.88 15.24 -1.51
CA GLY A 96 18.45 15.35 -2.84
C GLY A 96 18.80 16.79 -3.17
N ILE A 97 19.55 16.94 -4.25
CA ILE A 97 19.91 18.24 -4.82
C ILE A 97 18.95 18.52 -5.97
N VAL A 98 18.34 19.70 -5.95
CA VAL A 98 17.47 20.19 -7.01
C VAL A 98 17.99 21.50 -7.55
N GLY A 99 18.07 21.62 -8.88
CA GLY A 99 18.30 22.88 -9.57
C GLY A 99 16.99 23.63 -9.73
N SER A 100 16.88 24.80 -9.10
CA SER A 100 15.74 25.69 -9.35
C SER A 100 15.88 26.33 -10.74
N THR A 101 14.75 26.66 -11.36
CA THR A 101 14.68 27.48 -12.58
C THR A 101 15.36 28.85 -12.44
N THR A 102 15.66 29.28 -11.21
CA THR A 102 16.45 30.48 -10.89
C THR A 102 17.97 30.30 -10.99
N GLY A 103 18.46 29.12 -11.39
CA GLY A 103 19.89 28.83 -11.56
C GLY A 103 20.64 28.55 -10.25
N SER A 104 19.94 28.47 -9.13
CA SER A 104 20.48 28.09 -7.82
C SER A 104 20.19 26.63 -7.49
N ASN A 105 21.18 25.95 -6.90
CA ASN A 105 21.03 24.57 -6.42
C ASN A 105 20.62 24.57 -4.94
N TYR A 106 19.57 23.83 -4.63
CA TYR A 106 19.06 23.67 -3.26
C TYR A 106 19.26 22.25 -2.76
N TYR A 107 19.65 22.14 -1.49
CA TYR A 107 19.58 20.90 -0.74
C TYR A 107 18.18 20.75 -0.16
N VAL A 108 17.46 19.73 -0.59
CA VAL A 108 16.02 19.61 -0.39
C VAL A 108 15.67 18.28 0.26
N ARG A 109 14.73 18.33 1.22
CA ARG A 109 14.09 17.15 1.79
C ARG A 109 13.01 16.64 0.83
N ILE A 110 13.07 15.34 0.53
CA ILE A 110 12.09 14.64 -0.29
C ILE A 110 10.95 14.17 0.61
N LEU A 111 9.71 14.52 0.24
CA LEU A 111 8.52 14.06 0.97
C LEU A 111 8.33 12.54 0.80
N SER A 112 7.89 11.86 1.87
CA SER A 112 7.68 10.41 1.88
C SER A 112 6.51 9.95 1.00
N THR A 113 5.69 10.88 0.51
CA THR A 113 4.60 10.62 -0.43
C THR A 113 5.11 10.27 -1.83
N LEU A 114 6.38 10.52 -2.11
CA LEU A 114 6.99 10.33 -3.42
C LEU A 114 7.78 9.04 -3.51
N ASN A 115 7.66 8.40 -4.67
CA ASN A 115 8.38 7.18 -5.00
C ASN A 115 9.78 7.54 -5.54
N ARG A 116 10.80 7.17 -4.77
CA ARG A 116 12.22 7.39 -5.11
C ARG A 116 12.65 6.75 -6.44
N GLU A 117 11.99 5.69 -6.87
CA GLU A 117 12.32 4.96 -8.10
C GLU A 117 11.96 5.74 -9.37
N LEU A 118 11.01 6.67 -9.26
CA LEU A 118 10.62 7.55 -10.36
C LEU A 118 11.56 8.76 -10.48
N LEU A 119 12.38 9.04 -9.47
CA LEU A 119 13.36 10.13 -9.48
C LEU A 119 14.56 9.74 -10.33
N LYS A 120 14.49 10.10 -11.61
CA LYS A 120 15.65 10.06 -12.50
C LYS A 120 16.41 11.38 -12.42
N PRO A 121 17.75 11.37 -12.56
CA PRO A 121 18.50 12.59 -12.84
C PRO A 121 17.88 13.32 -14.04
N SER A 122 17.79 14.64 -13.94
CA SER A 122 17.16 15.54 -14.90
C SER A 122 15.63 15.42 -15.03
N ALA A 123 14.95 14.72 -14.12
CA ALA A 123 13.49 14.74 -14.07
C ALA A 123 12.98 16.13 -13.68
N SER A 124 11.84 16.54 -14.27
CA SER A 124 11.14 17.75 -13.86
C SER A 124 10.45 17.51 -12.53
N VAL A 125 10.67 18.39 -11.56
CA VAL A 125 10.13 18.25 -10.21
C VAL A 125 9.44 19.53 -9.76
N ALA A 126 8.39 19.36 -8.98
CA ALA A 126 7.66 20.43 -8.34
C ALA A 126 8.24 20.69 -6.94
N LEU A 127 8.67 21.94 -6.74
CA LEU A 127 9.15 22.48 -5.48
C LEU A 127 8.11 23.39 -4.85
N HIS A 128 8.03 23.40 -3.53
CA HIS A 128 7.22 24.39 -2.82
C HIS A 128 7.93 25.75 -2.72
N ARG A 129 7.23 26.87 -2.98
CA ARG A 129 7.85 28.22 -3.10
C ARG A 129 8.68 28.70 -1.90
N HIS A 130 8.29 28.36 -0.67
CA HIS A 130 8.95 28.90 0.54
C HIS A 130 9.97 27.95 1.17
N SER A 131 9.69 26.64 1.12
CA SER A 131 10.51 25.62 1.76
C SER A 131 11.42 24.89 0.79
N ASN A 132 11.23 25.10 -0.52
CA ASN A 132 11.87 24.38 -1.61
C ASN A 132 11.76 22.85 -1.46
N ALA A 133 10.79 22.34 -0.69
CA ALA A 133 10.57 20.91 -0.50
C ALA A 133 10.12 20.25 -1.80
N LEU A 134 10.58 19.03 -2.06
CA LEU A 134 10.19 18.26 -3.25
C LEU A 134 8.81 17.64 -3.01
N VAL A 135 7.82 18.07 -3.80
CA VAL A 135 6.40 17.77 -3.61
C VAL A 135 5.88 16.74 -4.61
N ASP A 136 6.22 16.91 -5.89
CA ASP A 136 5.78 16.00 -6.95
C ASP A 136 6.80 15.91 -8.08
N ILE A 137 6.72 14.85 -8.89
CA ILE A 137 7.49 14.67 -10.12
C ILE A 137 6.57 15.00 -11.28
N LEU A 138 6.94 16.01 -12.06
CA LEU A 138 6.21 16.36 -13.27
C LEU A 138 6.69 15.48 -14.42
N PRO A 139 5.81 15.18 -15.39
CA PRO A 139 6.25 14.55 -16.63
C PRO A 139 7.43 15.34 -17.21
N PRO A 140 8.41 14.65 -17.82
CA PRO A 140 9.59 15.31 -18.36
C PRO A 140 9.12 16.41 -19.32
N GLU A 141 9.76 17.56 -19.22
CA GLU A 141 9.46 18.75 -20.01
C GLU A 141 9.79 18.43 -21.48
N ALA A 142 8.87 17.77 -22.17
CA ALA A 142 8.96 17.52 -23.59
C ALA A 142 8.67 18.85 -24.29
N ASP A 143 9.69 19.42 -24.92
CA ASP A 143 9.53 20.62 -25.72
C ASP A 143 8.44 20.37 -26.78
N SER A 144 7.51 21.32 -26.89
CA SER A 144 6.48 21.36 -27.92
C SER A 144 7.04 21.19 -29.35
N SER A 145 8.31 21.54 -29.57
CA SER A 145 9.00 21.32 -30.86
C SER A 145 9.16 19.83 -31.22
N ILE A 146 9.28 18.94 -30.23
CA ILE A 146 9.45 17.49 -30.44
C ILE A 146 8.11 16.85 -30.84
N SER A 147 6.98 17.41 -30.42
CA SER A 147 5.65 16.92 -30.81
C SER A 147 5.38 17.02 -32.32
N LEU A 148 6.13 17.87 -33.05
CA LEU A 148 5.99 17.99 -34.50
C LEU A 148 6.67 16.83 -35.26
N LEU A 149 7.69 16.18 -34.68
CA LEU A 149 8.41 15.04 -35.26
C LEU A 149 7.72 13.68 -34.96
N GLY A 150 6.39 13.65 -34.91
CA GLY A 150 5.64 12.41 -34.71
C GLY A 150 5.71 11.47 -35.92
N GLU A 151 5.39 10.19 -35.73
CA GLU A 151 5.33 9.15 -36.78
C GLU A 151 4.46 9.52 -37.99
N HIS A 152 3.62 10.54 -37.85
CA HIS A 152 2.78 11.13 -38.90
C HIS A 152 3.55 11.76 -40.07
N GLU A 153 4.86 12.01 -39.93
CA GLU A 153 5.69 12.58 -41.00
C GLU A 153 6.39 11.51 -41.85
N ARG A 154 6.27 10.20 -41.56
CA ARG A 154 6.91 9.16 -42.38
C ARG A 154 6.24 9.14 -43.77
N PRO A 155 6.95 9.50 -44.85
CA PRO A 155 6.35 9.47 -46.18
C PRO A 155 6.24 8.02 -46.66
N ASP A 156 5.06 7.61 -47.09
CA ASP A 156 4.76 6.26 -47.59
C ASP A 156 5.12 6.09 -49.08
N VAL A 157 6.28 6.62 -49.49
CA VAL A 157 6.73 6.58 -50.89
C VAL A 157 7.76 5.47 -51.09
N THR A 158 7.46 4.55 -52.01
CA THR A 158 8.37 3.48 -52.43
C THR A 158 9.08 3.93 -53.70
N TYR A 159 10.41 3.83 -53.76
CA TYR A 159 11.17 4.11 -54.97
C TYR A 159 11.02 2.95 -55.97
N GLN A 160 10.74 3.30 -57.22
CA GLN A 160 10.57 2.36 -58.34
C GLN A 160 11.90 2.10 -59.06
#